data_AF-A0A918U6Q7-F1
#
_entry.id   AF-A0A918U6Q7-F1
#
_cell.length_a   1.000
_cell.length_b   1.000
_cell.length_c   1.000
_cell.angle_alpha   90.00
_cell.angle_beta   90.00
_cell.angle_gamma   90.00
#
_symmetry.space_group_name_H-M   'P 1'
#
loop_
_entity.id
_entity.type
_entity.pdbx_description
1 polymer ?
#
loop_
_entity_poly.entity_id
_entity_poly.type
_entity_poly.pdbx_seq_one_letter_code
_entity_poly.pdbx_strand_id
1 'polypeptide(L)'
;MSDPQHIPDALRGPAAPPGPAATKATQMETTARVYAGLHQSAERDVARVTALYEKWVKAGPPPLGSSMARWWDARLVELHDALSPTADDSTESSTT
;
A
#
# COMPACT_ATOMS: atom_id res chain seq x y z
N MET A 1 65.00 0.27 9.81
CA MET A 1 64.38 -1.07 9.63
C MET A 1 63.21 -1.15 10.60
N SER A 2 62.02 -1.38 10.04
CA SER A 2 60.70 -1.83 10.58
C SER A 2 60.39 -1.62 12.08
N ASP A 3 59.21 -1.12 12.47
CA ASP A 3 57.90 -1.75 12.20
C ASP A 3 56.72 -0.74 12.32
N PRO A 4 55.55 -1.01 11.72
CA PRO A 4 54.46 -0.08 11.46
C PRO A 4 53.44 0.00 12.60
N GLN A 5 52.70 1.11 12.62
CA GLN A 5 51.56 1.37 13.49
C GLN A 5 50.45 0.33 13.28
N HIS A 6 50.42 -0.69 14.14
CA HIS A 6 49.29 -1.60 14.27
C HIS A 6 48.20 -0.91 15.11
N ILE A 7 47.18 -0.36 14.46
CA ILE A 7 45.96 0.11 15.12
C ILE A 7 45.16 -1.13 15.52
N PRO A 8 44.87 -1.37 16.82
CA PRO A 8 44.05 -2.51 17.20
C PRO A 8 42.59 -2.29 16.77
N ASP A 9 42.17 -3.11 15.82
CA ASP A 9 40.79 -3.38 15.40
C ASP A 9 40.02 -4.07 16.55
N ALA A 10 39.78 -3.35 17.66
CA ALA A 10 39.23 -3.94 18.89
C ALA A 10 38.27 -3.03 19.66
N LEU A 11 37.60 -2.08 19.01
CA LEU A 11 36.55 -1.25 19.61
C LEU A 11 35.19 -1.33 18.90
N ARG A 12 34.90 -2.47 18.25
CA ARG A 12 33.53 -2.83 17.88
C ARG A 12 32.97 -3.84 18.87
N GLY A 13 32.73 -3.37 20.09
CA GLY A 13 31.90 -4.11 21.05
C GLY A 13 30.48 -4.29 20.53
N PRO A 14 29.75 -5.34 20.96
CA PRO A 14 28.36 -5.56 20.55
C PRO A 14 27.54 -4.33 20.94
N ALA A 15 26.83 -3.76 19.97
CA ALA A 15 25.88 -2.67 20.21
C ALA A 15 24.96 -3.08 21.37
N ALA A 16 24.96 -2.29 22.44
CA ALA A 16 24.05 -2.50 23.57
C ALA A 16 22.62 -2.64 23.05
N PRO A 17 21.81 -3.57 23.60
CA PRO A 17 20.43 -3.72 23.15
C PRO A 17 19.69 -2.38 23.30
N PRO A 18 18.83 -2.01 22.34
CA PRO A 18 18.10 -0.76 22.40
C PRO A 18 17.33 -0.67 23.70
N GLY A 19 17.48 0.46 24.41
CA GLY A 19 16.75 0.71 25.63
C GLY A 19 15.23 0.77 25.36
N PRO A 20 14.39 0.52 26.39
CA PRO A 20 12.93 0.43 26.24
C PRO A 20 12.27 1.68 25.62
N ALA A 21 12.90 2.86 25.75
CA ALA A 21 12.45 4.08 25.10
C ALA A 21 12.66 4.08 23.57
N ALA A 22 13.79 3.54 23.09
CA ALA A 22 14.07 3.41 21.66
C ALA A 22 13.12 2.39 21.02
N THR A 23 12.83 1.28 21.70
CA THR A 23 11.84 0.28 21.23
C THR A 23 10.44 0.88 21.10
N LYS A 24 10.00 1.70 22.07
CA LYS A 24 8.71 2.41 22.00
C LYS A 24 8.64 3.40 20.83
N ALA A 25 9.70 4.19 20.63
CA ALA A 25 9.76 5.14 19.52
C ALA A 25 9.67 4.43 18.16
N THR A 26 10.41 3.34 17.97
CA THR A 26 10.34 2.51 16.75
C THR A 26 8.97 1.86 16.57
N GLN A 27 8.32 1.42 17.65
CA GLN A 27 6.97 0.86 17.58
C GLN A 27 5.95 1.92 17.16
N MET A 28 6.00 3.11 17.76
CA MET A 28 5.12 4.23 17.39
C MET A 28 5.30 4.66 15.94
N GLU A 29 6.55 4.74 15.47
CA GLU A 29 6.85 5.06 14.07
C GLU A 29 6.32 3.98 13.12
N THR A 30 6.48 2.71 13.47
CA THR A 30 5.93 1.59 12.69
C THR A 30 4.40 1.70 12.61
N THR A 31 3.74 1.93 13.75
CA THR A 31 2.30 2.13 13.81
C THR A 31 1.85 3.31 12.95
N ALA A 32 2.55 4.45 13.03
CA ALA A 32 2.23 5.63 12.22
C ALA A 32 2.32 5.34 10.71
N ARG A 33 3.35 4.62 10.27
CA ARG A 33 3.52 4.22 8.86
C ARG A 33 2.42 3.27 8.39
N VAL A 34 2.03 2.31 9.23
CA VAL A 34 0.93 1.38 8.91
C VAL A 34 -0.40 2.13 8.78
N TYR A 35 -0.71 3.04 9.70
CA TYR A 35 -1.92 3.85 9.63
C TYR A 35 -1.93 4.78 8.40
N ALA A 36 -0.80 5.39 8.08
CA ALA A 36 -0.66 6.21 6.88
C ALA A 36 -0.91 5.38 5.61
N GLY A 37 -0.34 4.17 5.52
CA GLY A 37 -0.56 3.25 4.40
C GLY A 37 -2.02 2.81 4.29
N LEU A 38 -2.67 2.49 5.41
CA LEU A 38 -4.09 2.12 5.41
C LEU A 38 -4.99 3.27 4.96
N HIS A 39 -4.73 4.49 5.44
CA HIS A 39 -5.49 5.67 5.03
C HIS A 39 -5.32 5.94 3.54
N GLN A 40 -4.09 5.90 3.03
CA GLN A 40 -3.83 6.07 1.60
C GLN A 40 -4.53 4.99 0.75
N SER A 41 -4.54 3.74 1.22
CA SER A 41 -5.28 2.66 0.54
C SER A 41 -6.77 2.96 0.48
N ALA A 42 -7.37 3.39 1.60
CA ALA A 42 -8.80 3.70 1.65
C ALA A 42 -9.16 4.87 0.73
N GLU A 43 -8.38 5.95 0.73
CA GLU A 43 -8.60 7.09 -0.17
C GLU A 43 -8.52 6.68 -1.65
N ARG A 44 -7.61 5.75 -1.97
CA ARG A 44 -7.47 5.21 -3.32
C ARG A 44 -8.67 4.37 -3.74
N ASP A 45 -9.21 3.55 -2.83
CA ASP A 45 -10.43 2.78 -3.09
C ASP A 45 -11.64 3.70 -3.31
N VAL A 46 -11.77 4.75 -2.49
CA VAL A 46 -12.80 5.78 -2.63
C VAL A 46 -12.70 6.47 -3.99
N ALA A 47 -11.49 6.84 -4.41
CA ALA A 47 -11.26 7.45 -5.72
C ALA A 47 -11.66 6.51 -6.88
N ARG A 48 -11.32 5.21 -6.79
CA ARG A 48 -11.69 4.19 -7.79
C ARG A 48 -13.22 4.04 -7.90
N VAL A 49 -13.91 3.92 -6.77
CA VAL A 49 -15.37 3.79 -6.74
C VAL A 49 -16.05 5.05 -7.28
N THR A 50 -15.54 6.23 -6.94
CA THR A 50 -16.09 7.51 -7.42
C THR A 50 -15.97 7.61 -8.95
N ALA A 51 -14.80 7.31 -9.51
CA ALA A 51 -14.60 7.32 -10.96
C ALA A 51 -15.51 6.29 -11.68
N LEU A 52 -15.70 5.12 -11.08
CA LEU A 52 -16.61 4.10 -11.62
C LEU A 52 -18.08 4.54 -11.61
N TYR A 53 -18.50 5.18 -10.53
CA TYR A 53 -19.83 5.78 -10.42
C TYR A 53 -20.05 6.84 -11.51
N GLU A 54 -19.12 7.78 -11.68
CA GLU A 54 -19.21 8.81 -12.72
C GLU A 54 -19.30 8.20 -14.13
N LYS A 55 -18.52 7.16 -14.40
CA LYS A 55 -18.57 6.40 -15.65
C LYS A 55 -19.96 5.79 -15.87
N TRP A 56 -20.56 5.15 -14.87
CA TRP A 56 -21.89 4.54 -15.01
C TRP A 56 -23.00 5.57 -15.18
N VAL A 57 -22.93 6.70 -14.47
CA VAL A 57 -23.89 7.80 -14.62
C VAL A 57 -23.83 8.35 -16.04
N LYS A 58 -22.63 8.56 -16.58
CA LYS A 58 -22.43 9.02 -17.95
C LYS A 58 -22.94 8.02 -18.99
N ALA A 59 -22.77 6.71 -18.74
CA ALA A 59 -23.29 5.66 -19.61
C ALA A 59 -24.83 5.58 -19.59
N GLY A 60 -25.44 5.95 -18.47
CA GLY A 60 -26.88 6.00 -18.32
C GLY A 60 -27.55 4.63 -18.23
N PRO A 61 -28.88 4.58 -18.36
CA PRO A 61 -29.67 3.34 -18.25
C PRO A 61 -29.38 2.36 -19.39
N PRO A 62 -29.73 1.07 -19.24
CA PRO A 62 -29.61 0.12 -20.32
C PRO A 62 -30.47 0.54 -21.53
N PRO A 63 -30.06 0.19 -22.76
CA PRO A 63 -30.94 0.27 -23.92
C PRO A 63 -32.23 -0.52 -23.70
N LEU A 64 -33.31 -0.05 -24.32
CA LEU A 64 -34.61 -0.73 -24.28
C LEU A 64 -34.49 -2.19 -24.75
N GLY A 65 -35.15 -3.09 -24.03
CA GLY A 65 -35.08 -4.53 -24.29
C GLY A 65 -33.92 -5.26 -23.60
N SER A 66 -32.99 -4.54 -22.97
CA SER A 66 -31.94 -5.18 -22.15
C SER A 66 -32.51 -5.70 -20.83
N SER A 67 -32.05 -6.87 -20.39
CA SER A 67 -32.38 -7.37 -19.05
C SER A 67 -31.73 -6.49 -17.98
N MET A 68 -32.56 -5.84 -17.16
CA MET A 68 -32.11 -5.03 -16.02
C MET A 68 -31.25 -5.84 -15.05
N ALA A 69 -31.55 -7.13 -14.85
CA ALA A 69 -30.77 -8.00 -13.98
C ALA A 69 -29.34 -8.14 -14.49
N ARG A 70 -29.18 -8.53 -15.76
CA ARG A 70 -27.85 -8.70 -16.39
C ARG A 70 -27.07 -7.39 -16.47
N TRP A 71 -27.75 -6.27 -16.67
CA TRP A 71 -27.13 -4.94 -16.67
C TRP A 71 -26.60 -4.53 -15.29
N TRP A 72 -27.32 -4.90 -14.22
CA TRP A 72 -26.84 -4.71 -12.84
C TRP A 72 -25.72 -5.69 -12.47
N ASP A 73 -25.83 -6.96 -12.87
CA ASP A 73 -24.81 -7.97 -12.60
C ASP A 73 -23.45 -7.54 -13.15
N ALA A 74 -23.40 -7.01 -14.39
CA ALA A 74 -22.17 -6.49 -14.98
C ALA A 74 -21.55 -5.35 -14.15
N ARG A 75 -22.37 -4.45 -13.62
CA ARG A 75 -21.92 -3.35 -12.75
C ARG A 75 -21.42 -3.85 -11.41
N LEU A 76 -22.09 -4.82 -10.81
CA LEU A 76 -21.65 -5.41 -9.55
C LEU A 76 -20.28 -6.10 -9.70
N VAL A 77 -20.00 -6.72 -10.84
CA VAL A 77 -18.66 -7.25 -11.17
C VAL A 77 -17.64 -6.12 -11.29
N GLU A 78 -17.94 -5.07 -12.06
CA GLU A 78 -17.05 -3.89 -12.18
C GLU A 78 -16.74 -3.25 -10.81
N LEU A 79 -17.72 -3.18 -9.89
CA LEU A 79 -17.51 -2.67 -8.53
C LEU A 79 -16.66 -3.61 -7.68
N HIS A 80 -16.92 -4.91 -7.77
CA HIS A 80 -16.12 -5.91 -7.08
C HIS A 80 -14.65 -5.81 -7.47
N ASP A 81 -14.37 -5.64 -8.77
CA ASP A 81 -13.01 -5.52 -9.28
C ASP A 81 -12.35 -4.21 -8.84
N ALA A 82 -13.12 -3.12 -8.73
CA ALA A 82 -12.60 -1.84 -8.22
C ALA A 82 -12.24 -1.89 -6.72
N LEU A 83 -12.92 -2.74 -5.94
CA LEU A 83 -12.70 -2.92 -4.50
C LEU A 83 -11.70 -4.04 -4.17
N SER A 84 -11.45 -4.95 -5.11
CA SER A 84 -10.47 -6.01 -4.95
C SER A 84 -9.08 -5.45 -5.29
N PRO A 85 -8.14 -5.41 -4.34
CA PRO A 85 -6.78 -4.99 -4.65
C PRO A 85 -6.18 -5.97 -5.66
N THR A 86 -6.11 -5.56 -6.92
CA THR A 86 -5.39 -6.29 -7.96
C THR A 86 -3.91 -6.27 -7.61
N ALA A 87 -3.24 -7.42 -7.71
CA ALA A 87 -1.81 -7.60 -7.42
C ALA A 87 -0.88 -6.69 -8.26
N ASP A 88 -1.41 -6.02 -9.28
CA ASP A 88 -0.67 -5.16 -10.21
C ASP A 88 -0.02 -3.92 -9.56
N ASP A 89 -0.47 -3.49 -8.38
CA ASP A 89 0.20 -2.40 -7.64
C ASP A 89 1.53 -2.82 -6.99
N SER A 90 1.86 -4.12 -6.97
CA SER A 90 3.11 -4.62 -6.37
C SER A 90 4.30 -4.65 -7.36
N THR A 91 4.08 -4.32 -8.63
CA THR A 91 5.10 -4.53 -9.69
C THR A 91 6.01 -3.32 -9.94
N GLU A 92 5.81 -2.19 -9.24
CA GLU A 92 6.63 -0.97 -9.46
C GLU A 92 7.73 -0.74 -8.40
N SER A 93 7.95 -1.69 -7.48
CA SER A 93 9.01 -1.58 -6.44
C SER A 93 10.25 -2.43 -6.71
N SER A 94 10.36 -3.07 -7.87
CA SER A 94 11.50 -3.92 -8.25
C SER A 94 12.15 -3.45 -9.55
N THR A 95 12.63 -2.21 -9.60
CA THR A 95 13.66 -1.79 -10.58
C THR A 95 14.46 -0.65 -9.98
N THR A 96 15.53 -0.98 -9.24
CA THR A 96 16.76 -0.18 -9.11
C THR A 96 17.88 -1.11 -8.71
#